data_AF-A0A856MSY6-F1
#
_entry.id   AF-A0A856MSY6-F1
#
_cell.length_a   1.000
_cell.length_b   1.000
_cell.length_c   1.000
_cell.angle_alpha   90.00
_cell.angle_beta   90.00
_cell.angle_gamma   90.00
#
_symmetry.space_group_name_H-M   'P 1'
#
loop_
_entity.id
_entity.type
_entity.pdbx_description
1 polymer ?
#
loop_
_entity_poly.entity_id
_entity_poly.type
_entity_poly.pdbx_seq_one_letter_code
_entity_poly.pdbx_strand_id
1 'polypeptide(L)'
;MDNENLTPNYQIPEAVTEVTAIVPVALVSQEINNNKTNRALQYRISKLNTLRYLMVVGLAAGLALHGLIRFGGSYNIGSLLFEGKAVAATGLEEKTGQPSVELTKYSNLNTSTNKTEETKKSQPVATKYVNGAPTPDWSNITFKNMKFGDAGSVEFPNIKNPGMKQRRTWSAGQSLAEVMELGDFEATEFKIEDFTLEDIADITGIQLKNLKLSDFETLKWQTLADFAQAIPKFEDLEVGTIPPIQELVTKVTGLSADYQTVGEVLDNYPELAEAELGKYVQLDKYKLTSIPGIQQAQFKDFYNWQNTTIGKIPGLADVPFDQFSSLPIPDMSFIGKVDLPLGSLEGGRWKSISGSYQDGFNVSCEKKCGHIEVSGSDIVTGSQWMSGKDQKVKGGFGILGKLNGGKEPTGRHPFGKSFKQVIWDVKEADGSITTAMFFRICKRGGFVDLGCSPYFIGPVPFFTYKEMDTIILGTPLKVPQKPL
;
A
#
# COMPACT_ATOMS: atom_id res chain seq x y z
N MET A 1 5.83 68.12 28.52
CA MET A 1 6.33 68.21 29.91
C MET A 1 7.25 67.01 30.12
N ASP A 2 8.53 67.27 29.84
CA ASP A 2 9.78 66.89 30.55
C ASP A 2 10.01 65.39 30.88
N ASN A 3 11.00 64.71 30.26
CA ASN A 3 12.46 64.63 30.56
C ASN A 3 12.74 64.01 31.94
N GLU A 4 13.65 63.04 32.16
CA GLU A 4 15.04 62.82 31.69
C GLU A 4 15.34 61.29 31.60
N ASN A 5 16.01 60.73 30.58
CA ASN A 5 17.43 60.75 30.19
C ASN A 5 18.44 60.17 31.20
N LEU A 6 19.06 59.02 30.85
CA LEU A 6 20.44 58.66 31.15
C LEU A 6 20.94 57.56 30.15
N THR A 7 21.96 57.93 29.38
CA THR A 7 22.91 57.11 28.57
C THR A 7 24.33 57.53 29.02
N PRO A 8 25.50 56.90 28.69
CA PRO A 8 25.80 56.19 27.42
C PRO A 8 26.92 55.09 27.39
N ASN A 9 27.12 54.49 26.19
CA ASN A 9 28.38 54.07 25.51
C ASN A 9 29.34 53.02 26.13
N TYR A 10 30.13 52.18 25.43
CA TYR A 10 30.41 51.83 24.02
C TYR A 10 31.38 50.60 24.02
N GLN A 11 31.63 50.01 22.84
CA GLN A 11 32.81 49.22 22.39
C GLN A 11 32.74 47.69 22.22
N ILE A 12 32.99 47.31 20.97
CA ILE A 12 33.50 46.03 20.43
C ILE A 12 35.04 46.02 20.58
N PRO A 13 35.67 44.85 20.71
CA PRO A 13 36.87 44.59 19.91
C PRO A 13 36.91 43.19 19.24
N GLU A 14 37.44 43.17 18.02
CA GLU A 14 38.04 41.99 17.36
C GLU A 14 39.46 41.73 17.92
N ALA A 15 39.86 40.45 17.98
CA ALA A 15 41.14 39.88 17.47
C ALA A 15 41.71 38.74 18.35
N VAL A 16 41.70 37.55 17.72
CA VAL A 16 42.66 36.42 17.72
C VAL A 16 43.75 36.35 18.81
N THR A 17 43.78 35.23 19.55
CA THR A 17 45.01 34.51 19.90
C THR A 17 44.74 33.00 19.93
N GLU A 18 45.51 32.24 19.13
CA GLU A 18 45.64 30.79 19.24
C GLU A 18 46.24 30.42 20.60
N VAL A 19 45.64 29.45 21.29
CA VAL A 19 46.32 28.68 22.33
C VAL A 19 46.09 27.20 22.05
N THR A 20 47.10 26.58 21.44
CA THR A 20 47.31 25.15 21.41
C THR A 20 47.48 24.61 22.83
N ALA A 21 46.51 23.83 23.30
CA ALA A 21 46.69 22.95 24.45
C ALA A 21 46.82 21.51 23.95
N ILE A 22 48.06 21.04 23.89
CA ILE A 22 48.39 19.62 23.78
C ILE A 22 48.08 18.99 25.15
N VAL A 23 47.05 18.14 25.22
CA VAL A 23 46.75 17.32 26.39
C VAL A 23 47.16 15.87 26.07
N PRO A 24 47.99 15.22 26.91
CA PRO A 24 48.47 13.87 26.64
C PRO A 24 47.33 12.85 26.74
N VAL A 25 47.27 11.97 25.74
CA VAL A 25 46.39 10.79 25.73
C VAL A 25 46.90 9.80 26.78
N ALA A 26 46.20 9.72 27.90
CA ALA A 26 46.30 8.58 28.80
C ALA A 26 45.49 7.41 28.20
N LEU A 27 46.19 6.34 27.82
CA LEU A 27 45.59 5.04 27.51
C LEU A 27 44.97 4.46 28.79
N VAL A 28 43.69 4.72 29.01
CA VAL A 28 42.90 3.97 29.99
C VAL A 28 42.38 2.72 29.28
N SER A 29 43.02 1.60 29.58
CA SER A 29 42.49 0.26 29.33
C SER A 29 41.24 0.06 30.18
N GLN A 30 40.05 0.23 29.58
CA GLN A 30 38.82 -0.33 30.14
C GLN A 30 38.48 -1.63 29.41
N GLU A 31 38.68 -2.74 30.11
CA GLU A 31 38.05 -4.02 29.79
C GLU A 31 36.53 -3.83 29.81
N ILE A 32 35.92 -3.80 28.64
CA ILE A 32 34.48 -3.99 28.51
C ILE A 32 34.24 -5.43 28.06
N ASN A 33 33.83 -6.25 29.02
CA ASN A 33 33.18 -7.54 28.77
C ASN A 33 31.91 -7.34 27.93
N ASN A 34 32.04 -7.47 26.60
CA ASN A 34 30.91 -7.50 25.67
C ASN A 34 30.98 -8.80 24.85
N ASN A 35 30.62 -9.91 25.46
CA ASN A 35 30.42 -11.17 24.74
C ASN A 35 29.03 -11.20 24.08
N LYS A 36 28.78 -10.25 23.18
CA LYS A 36 27.73 -10.34 22.17
C LYS A 36 28.42 -10.15 20.83
N THR A 37 28.88 -11.25 20.26
CA THR A 37 29.47 -11.32 18.92
C THR A 37 28.54 -10.57 17.95
N ASN A 38 29.05 -9.53 17.29
CA ASN A 38 28.30 -8.79 16.28
C ASN A 38 28.05 -9.73 15.08
N ARG A 39 26.90 -10.40 15.08
CA ARG A 39 26.52 -11.40 14.09
C ARG A 39 26.53 -10.84 12.66
N ALA A 40 26.23 -9.56 12.47
CA ALA A 40 26.31 -8.91 11.16
C ALA A 40 27.75 -8.76 10.67
N LEU A 41 28.69 -8.39 11.55
CA LEU A 41 30.12 -8.35 11.22
C LEU A 41 30.66 -9.76 10.89
N GLN A 42 30.24 -10.77 11.66
CA GLN A 42 30.60 -12.17 11.39
C GLN A 42 30.04 -12.68 10.06
N TYR A 43 28.80 -12.30 9.72
CA TYR A 43 28.20 -12.58 8.42
C TYR A 43 29.00 -11.93 7.28
N ARG A 44 29.36 -10.64 7.40
CA ARG A 44 30.21 -9.93 6.42
C ARG A 44 31.55 -10.63 6.22
N ILE A 45 32.23 -11.00 7.31
CA ILE A 45 33.51 -11.72 7.28
C ILE A 45 33.35 -13.09 6.62
N SER A 46 32.30 -13.84 6.98
CA SER A 46 31.99 -15.14 6.39
C SER A 46 31.74 -15.04 4.89
N LYS A 47 30.92 -14.09 4.43
CA LYS A 47 30.63 -13.86 3.01
C LYS A 47 31.90 -13.47 2.24
N LEU A 48 32.72 -12.57 2.79
CA LEU A 48 34.04 -12.23 2.23
C LEU A 48 34.98 -13.43 2.14
N ASN A 49 34.99 -14.30 3.14
CA ASN A 49 35.81 -15.52 3.14
C ASN A 49 35.33 -16.54 2.11
N THR A 50 34.02 -16.75 1.98
CA THR A 50 33.44 -17.60 0.94
C THR A 50 33.76 -17.06 -0.45
N LEU A 51 33.66 -15.75 -0.66
CA LEU A 51 34.00 -15.12 -1.94
C LEU A 51 35.50 -15.28 -2.26
N ARG A 52 36.37 -15.09 -1.27
CA ARG A 52 37.82 -15.34 -1.40
C ARG A 52 38.12 -16.80 -1.73
N TYR A 53 37.44 -17.73 -1.08
CA TYR A 53 37.61 -19.16 -1.34
C TYR A 53 37.17 -19.52 -2.77
N LEU A 54 36.01 -19.02 -3.21
CA LEU A 54 35.54 -19.22 -4.59
C LEU A 54 36.47 -18.59 -5.63
N MET A 55 37.03 -17.41 -5.36
CA MET A 55 38.05 -16.81 -6.24
C MET A 55 39.32 -17.66 -6.32
N VAL A 56 39.79 -18.21 -5.21
CA VAL A 56 40.98 -19.10 -5.19
C VAL A 56 40.69 -20.41 -5.92
N VAL A 57 39.51 -21.02 -5.70
CA VAL A 57 39.11 -22.25 -6.41
C VAL A 57 38.95 -21.98 -7.91
N GLY A 58 38.31 -20.87 -8.29
CA GLY A 58 38.18 -20.47 -9.69
C GLY A 58 39.54 -20.22 -10.36
N LEU A 59 40.48 -19.59 -9.66
CA LEU A 59 41.83 -19.37 -10.15
C LEU A 59 42.62 -20.69 -10.28
N ALA A 60 42.48 -21.60 -9.31
CA ALA A 60 43.11 -22.92 -9.36
C ALA A 60 42.53 -23.79 -10.50
N ALA A 61 41.21 -23.80 -10.68
CA ALA A 61 40.55 -24.49 -11.80
C ALA A 61 40.96 -23.87 -13.15
N GLY A 62 41.03 -22.54 -13.22
CA GLY A 62 41.50 -21.81 -14.41
C GLY A 62 42.95 -22.17 -14.76
N LEU A 63 43.85 -22.21 -13.78
CA LEU A 63 45.26 -22.59 -13.98
C LEU A 63 45.42 -24.08 -14.36
N ALA A 64 44.62 -24.97 -13.75
CA ALA A 64 44.61 -26.39 -14.12
C ALA A 64 44.13 -26.59 -15.56
N LEU A 65 43.07 -25.88 -15.97
CA LEU A 65 42.56 -25.91 -17.34
C LEU A 65 43.58 -25.32 -18.33
N HIS A 66 44.25 -24.22 -17.98
CA HIS A 66 45.31 -23.63 -18.80
C HIS A 66 46.54 -24.54 -18.93
N GLY A 67 46.90 -25.25 -17.85
CA GLY A 67 47.97 -26.24 -17.84
C GLY A 67 47.66 -27.47 -18.71
N LEU A 68 46.41 -27.95 -18.65
CA LEU A 68 45.92 -29.04 -19.50
C LEU A 68 45.92 -28.66 -20.99
N ILE A 69 45.58 -27.40 -21.34
CA ILE A 69 45.59 -26.90 -22.72
C ILE A 69 47.03 -26.74 -23.26
N ARG A 70 48.00 -26.38 -22.42
CA ARG A 70 49.40 -26.16 -22.87
C ARG A 70 50.27 -27.43 -22.91
N PHE A 71 49.93 -28.47 -22.15
CA PHE A 71 50.80 -29.65 -22.00
C PHE A 71 50.10 -31.00 -22.22
N GLY A 72 48.79 -31.03 -22.48
CA GLY A 72 48.04 -32.25 -22.78
C GLY A 72 47.62 -32.32 -24.25
N GLY A 73 48.14 -33.30 -24.99
CA GLY A 73 47.64 -33.64 -26.33
C GLY A 73 46.18 -34.07 -26.30
N SER A 74 45.37 -33.48 -27.18
CA SER A 74 44.04 -33.92 -27.64
C SER A 74 43.11 -34.54 -26.59
N TYR A 75 42.47 -33.69 -25.78
CA TYR A 75 41.28 -34.07 -25.02
C TYR A 75 40.05 -33.31 -25.54
N ASN A 76 39.00 -34.05 -25.90
CA ASN A 76 37.69 -33.53 -26.28
C ASN A 76 36.95 -33.07 -25.01
N ILE A 77 36.83 -31.76 -24.79
CA ILE A 77 36.22 -31.15 -23.58
C ILE A 77 34.67 -31.18 -23.64
N GLY A 78 34.07 -31.76 -24.67
CA GLY A 78 32.62 -31.80 -24.88
C GLY A 78 31.81 -32.63 -23.87
N SER A 79 32.43 -33.50 -23.06
CA SER A 79 31.71 -34.44 -22.17
C SER A 79 31.75 -34.10 -20.68
N LEU A 80 32.34 -32.96 -20.28
CA LEU A 80 32.45 -32.55 -18.88
C LEU A 80 31.54 -31.37 -18.49
N LEU A 81 30.76 -30.82 -19.43
CA LEU A 81 29.92 -29.64 -19.19
C LEU A 81 28.46 -29.75 -19.64
N PHE A 82 28.02 -30.89 -20.21
CA PHE A 82 26.64 -31.05 -20.65
C PHE A 82 26.13 -32.49 -20.44
N GLU A 83 25.56 -32.77 -19.26
CA GLU A 83 24.54 -33.81 -19.13
C GLU A 83 23.17 -33.17 -19.36
N GLY A 84 22.58 -33.40 -20.53
CA GLY A 84 21.22 -32.94 -20.81
C GLY A 84 20.88 -32.82 -22.28
N LYS A 85 20.70 -33.98 -22.94
CA LYS A 85 19.88 -34.21 -24.16
C LYS A 85 19.78 -33.06 -25.18
N ALA A 86 20.54 -33.21 -26.26
CA ALA A 86 20.17 -32.64 -27.55
C ALA A 86 18.85 -33.26 -28.06
N VAL A 87 17.93 -32.41 -28.52
CA VAL A 87 17.05 -32.75 -29.65
C VAL A 87 17.05 -31.55 -30.58
N ALA A 88 17.88 -31.64 -31.62
CA ALA A 88 17.73 -30.82 -32.80
C ALA A 88 16.64 -31.45 -33.68
N ALA A 89 15.66 -30.66 -34.09
CA ALA A 89 14.79 -30.99 -35.21
C ALA A 89 14.91 -29.85 -36.22
N THR A 90 15.54 -30.14 -37.35
CA THR A 90 15.56 -29.28 -38.54
C THR A 90 14.91 -30.04 -39.71
N GLY A 91 14.00 -29.34 -40.41
CA GLY A 91 13.58 -29.64 -41.77
C GLY A 91 12.19 -30.26 -41.92
N LEU A 92 11.21 -29.48 -42.41
CA LEU A 92 10.75 -29.54 -43.81
C LEU A 92 9.58 -28.55 -44.08
N GLU A 93 9.79 -27.78 -45.15
CA GLU A 93 8.84 -27.29 -46.16
C GLU A 93 7.69 -26.31 -45.87
N GLU A 94 7.72 -25.27 -46.71
CA GLU A 94 6.79 -24.20 -46.97
C GLU A 94 5.74 -24.63 -48.02
N LYS A 95 4.46 -24.28 -47.83
CA LYS A 95 3.50 -23.99 -48.92
C LYS A 95 2.22 -23.28 -48.43
N THR A 96 2.15 -22.00 -48.80
CA THR A 96 1.00 -21.25 -49.35
C THR A 96 -0.37 -21.23 -48.64
N GLY A 97 -0.83 -20.02 -48.27
CA GLY A 97 -2.25 -19.65 -48.31
C GLY A 97 -2.79 -18.86 -47.09
N GLN A 98 -2.98 -17.55 -47.23
CA GLN A 98 -3.92 -16.71 -46.43
C GLN A 98 -5.31 -16.74 -47.11
N PRO A 99 -6.44 -16.30 -46.50
CA PRO A 99 -6.62 -15.59 -45.22
C PRO A 99 -7.85 -15.99 -44.36
N SER A 100 -7.83 -15.69 -43.05
CA SER A 100 -9.00 -15.18 -42.27
C SER A 100 -8.62 -15.02 -40.79
N VAL A 101 -8.55 -13.78 -40.29
CA VAL A 101 -8.38 -13.49 -38.85
C VAL A 101 -9.78 -13.34 -38.25
N GLU A 102 -10.23 -14.39 -37.56
CA GLU A 102 -11.40 -14.36 -36.68
C GLU A 102 -10.88 -14.20 -35.24
N LEU A 103 -11.24 -13.09 -34.58
CA LEU A 103 -10.93 -12.83 -33.17
C LEU A 103 -11.67 -13.86 -32.29
N THR A 104 -10.94 -14.85 -31.78
CA THR A 104 -11.44 -15.72 -30.72
C THR A 104 -10.50 -15.74 -29.50
N LYS A 105 -10.91 -14.95 -28.50
CA LYS A 105 -11.04 -15.36 -27.10
C LYS A 105 -9.87 -16.18 -26.51
N TYR A 106 -8.89 -15.48 -25.93
CA TYR A 106 -7.95 -16.05 -24.97
C TYR A 106 -8.67 -16.36 -23.65
N SER A 107 -9.26 -17.55 -23.56
CA SER A 107 -9.52 -18.23 -22.30
C SER A 107 -8.77 -19.55 -22.37
N ASN A 108 -7.56 -19.60 -21.81
CA ASN A 108 -6.84 -20.83 -21.39
C ASN A 108 -5.49 -20.43 -20.75
N LEU A 109 -5.55 -19.97 -19.50
CA LEU A 109 -4.40 -19.96 -18.58
C LEU A 109 -4.71 -20.97 -17.48
N ASN A 110 -4.66 -22.25 -17.84
CA ASN A 110 -4.65 -23.37 -16.90
C ASN A 110 -3.65 -24.40 -17.42
N THR A 111 -2.37 -24.07 -17.29
CA THR A 111 -1.30 -25.06 -17.32
C THR A 111 -0.52 -24.91 -16.02
N SER A 112 -1.00 -25.67 -15.03
CA SER A 112 -0.25 -26.01 -13.83
C SER A 112 0.99 -26.79 -14.25
N THR A 113 2.17 -26.19 -14.10
CA THR A 113 3.44 -26.92 -14.06
C THR A 113 3.96 -26.90 -12.63
N ASN A 114 3.55 -27.90 -11.87
CA ASN A 114 4.22 -28.36 -10.68
C ASN A 114 5.57 -28.96 -11.09
N LYS A 115 6.69 -28.23 -10.90
CA LYS A 115 8.05 -28.80 -10.77
C LYS A 115 9.09 -27.74 -10.37
N THR A 116 9.00 -27.28 -9.13
CA THR A 116 10.14 -27.13 -8.20
C THR A 116 9.55 -27.16 -6.79
N GLU A 117 9.98 -28.08 -5.93
CA GLU A 117 9.72 -27.99 -4.49
C GLU A 117 10.53 -26.81 -3.91
N GLU A 118 10.11 -25.57 -4.18
CA GLU A 118 10.40 -24.48 -3.27
C GLU A 118 9.57 -24.75 -2.02
N THR A 119 10.24 -24.99 -0.90
CA THR A 119 9.63 -24.99 0.44
C THR A 119 8.80 -23.71 0.56
N LYS A 120 7.47 -23.81 0.48
CA LYS A 120 6.55 -22.68 0.54
C LYS A 120 6.80 -21.94 1.86
N LYS A 121 7.58 -20.86 1.82
CA LYS A 121 7.93 -20.05 2.97
C LYS A 121 6.65 -19.43 3.52
N SER A 122 6.44 -19.50 4.84
CA SER A 122 5.28 -18.86 5.49
C SER A 122 5.31 -17.35 5.23
N GLN A 123 4.25 -16.81 4.65
CA GLN A 123 4.09 -15.38 4.38
C GLN A 123 3.10 -14.75 5.37
N PRO A 124 3.25 -13.45 5.70
CA PRO A 124 2.31 -12.74 6.57
C PRO A 124 0.88 -12.65 6.04
N VAL A 125 0.71 -12.69 4.72
CA VAL A 125 -0.60 -12.68 4.05
C VAL A 125 -0.79 -13.92 3.18
N ALA A 126 -2.04 -14.24 2.84
CA ALA A 126 -2.34 -15.27 1.86
C ALA A 126 -1.62 -14.96 0.54
N THR A 127 -0.86 -15.93 0.01
CA THR A 127 0.11 -15.70 -1.05
C THR A 127 0.02 -16.78 -2.13
N LYS A 128 0.03 -16.35 -3.39
CA LYS A 128 0.29 -17.15 -4.59
C LYS A 128 1.68 -16.77 -5.14
N TYR A 129 2.24 -17.58 -6.02
CA TYR A 129 3.52 -17.28 -6.65
C TYR A 129 3.35 -17.17 -8.16
N VAL A 130 3.86 -16.08 -8.74
CA VAL A 130 3.86 -15.84 -10.19
C VAL A 130 5.30 -15.57 -10.61
N ASN A 131 5.84 -16.38 -11.51
CA ASN A 131 7.25 -16.31 -11.94
C ASN A 131 8.25 -16.34 -10.76
N GLY A 132 7.95 -17.12 -9.72
CA GLY A 132 8.76 -17.22 -8.51
C GLY A 132 8.68 -16.01 -7.57
N ALA A 133 7.93 -14.96 -7.90
CA ALA A 133 7.67 -13.83 -7.01
C ALA A 133 6.41 -14.08 -6.18
N PRO A 134 6.41 -13.75 -4.87
CA PRO A 134 5.19 -13.78 -4.07
C PRO A 134 4.23 -12.68 -4.55
N THR A 135 2.99 -13.07 -4.76
CA THR A 135 1.86 -12.22 -5.14
C THR A 135 0.69 -12.46 -4.19
N PRO A 136 -0.12 -11.46 -3.88
CA PRO A 136 -1.19 -11.63 -2.90
C PRO A 136 -2.25 -12.58 -3.45
N ASP A 137 -2.74 -13.47 -2.60
CA ASP A 137 -3.89 -14.29 -2.92
C ASP A 137 -5.17 -13.52 -2.59
N TRP A 138 -5.62 -12.68 -3.53
CA TRP A 138 -6.76 -11.80 -3.34
C TRP A 138 -8.07 -12.53 -2.98
N SER A 139 -8.22 -13.81 -3.36
CA SER A 139 -9.39 -14.63 -2.98
C SER A 139 -9.43 -15.00 -1.51
N ASN A 140 -8.31 -14.86 -0.80
CA ASN A 140 -8.13 -15.20 0.60
C ASN A 140 -7.76 -13.99 1.47
N ILE A 141 -7.89 -12.77 0.93
CA ILE A 141 -7.62 -11.51 1.61
C ILE A 141 -8.90 -10.70 1.70
N THR A 142 -9.21 -10.21 2.90
CA THR A 142 -10.37 -9.36 3.18
C THR A 142 -9.96 -8.20 4.08
N PHE A 143 -10.79 -7.16 4.20
CA PHE A 143 -10.50 -6.06 5.13
C PHE A 143 -10.47 -6.53 6.59
N LYS A 144 -11.20 -7.61 6.91
CA LYS A 144 -11.24 -8.19 8.26
C LYS A 144 -9.97 -8.95 8.62
N ASN A 145 -9.34 -9.64 7.66
CA ASN A 145 -8.17 -10.47 7.95
C ASN A 145 -6.83 -9.74 7.81
N MET A 146 -6.81 -8.60 7.11
CA MET A 146 -5.64 -7.71 7.08
C MET A 146 -5.54 -6.89 8.36
N LYS A 147 -4.38 -6.97 9.03
CA LYS A 147 -4.16 -6.37 10.36
C LYS A 147 -2.96 -5.45 10.40
N PHE A 148 -3.08 -4.37 11.18
CA PHE A 148 -1.95 -3.47 11.45
C PHE A 148 -0.85 -4.18 12.24
N GLY A 149 0.40 -3.91 11.90
CA GLY A 149 1.58 -4.38 12.61
C GLY A 149 1.95 -3.51 13.80
N ASP A 150 1.74 -2.19 13.69
CA ASP A 150 1.98 -1.22 14.76
C ASP A 150 0.77 -0.30 14.96
N ALA A 151 0.74 0.38 16.12
CA ALA A 151 -0.24 1.40 16.43
C ALA A 151 0.08 2.74 15.74
N GLY A 152 -0.93 3.58 15.56
CA GLY A 152 -0.76 4.93 15.05
C GLY A 152 -2.02 5.77 15.17
N SER A 153 -1.89 7.05 14.83
CA SER A 153 -3.00 8.00 14.86
C SER A 153 -2.80 9.13 13.87
N VAL A 154 -3.90 9.77 13.53
CA VAL A 154 -3.92 11.00 12.75
C VAL A 154 -5.08 11.88 13.19
N GLU A 155 -4.80 13.16 13.32
CA GLU A 155 -5.81 14.21 13.51
C GLU A 155 -6.15 14.83 12.16
N PHE A 156 -7.44 14.96 11.91
CA PHE A 156 -7.95 15.58 10.71
C PHE A 156 -7.99 17.10 10.86
N PRO A 157 -7.88 17.86 9.75
CA PRO A 157 -8.17 19.28 9.77
C PRO A 157 -9.60 19.51 10.28
N ASN A 158 -9.79 20.59 11.04
CA ASN A 158 -11.10 20.96 11.60
C ASN A 158 -12.04 21.46 10.50
N ILE A 159 -12.62 20.51 9.74
CA ILE A 159 -13.57 20.73 8.67
C ILE A 159 -14.89 20.13 9.12
N LYS A 160 -15.95 20.94 9.11
CA LYS A 160 -17.30 20.44 9.41
C LYS A 160 -17.81 19.68 8.19
N ASN A 161 -17.75 18.36 8.26
CA ASN A 161 -18.33 17.49 7.24
C ASN A 161 -19.02 16.29 7.91
N PRO A 162 -20.31 16.00 7.66
CA PRO A 162 -21.02 14.89 8.28
C PRO A 162 -20.29 13.54 8.13
N GLY A 163 -20.25 12.77 9.22
CA GLY A 163 -19.50 11.51 9.31
C GLY A 163 -17.97 11.66 9.44
N MET A 164 -17.39 12.82 9.15
CA MET A 164 -15.93 13.02 9.24
C MET A 164 -15.46 13.00 10.69
N LYS A 165 -14.54 12.09 11.00
CA LYS A 165 -13.93 11.98 12.34
C LYS A 165 -12.91 13.10 12.56
N GLN A 166 -12.78 13.57 13.80
CA GLN A 166 -11.71 14.51 14.18
C GLN A 166 -10.34 13.83 14.29
N ARG A 167 -10.32 12.57 14.70
CA ARG A 167 -9.12 11.76 14.86
C ARG A 167 -9.43 10.33 14.43
N ARG A 168 -8.46 9.69 13.80
CA ARG A 168 -8.46 8.24 13.55
C ARG A 168 -7.26 7.63 14.26
N THR A 169 -7.48 6.52 14.94
CA THR A 169 -6.47 5.79 15.71
C THR A 169 -6.54 4.33 15.38
N TRP A 170 -5.41 3.64 15.37
CA TRP A 170 -5.34 2.20 15.21
C TRP A 170 -4.31 1.59 16.13
N SER A 171 -4.51 0.32 16.44
CA SER A 171 -3.62 -0.49 17.27
C SER A 171 -3.04 -1.65 16.48
N ALA A 172 -1.88 -2.14 16.90
CA ALA A 172 -1.33 -3.40 16.39
C ALA A 172 -2.35 -4.54 16.56
N GLY A 173 -2.50 -5.37 15.54
CA GLY A 173 -3.45 -6.48 15.48
C GLY A 173 -4.89 -6.11 15.12
N GLN A 174 -5.24 -4.82 15.09
CA GLN A 174 -6.56 -4.35 14.65
C GLN A 174 -6.72 -4.53 13.14
N SER A 175 -7.93 -4.87 12.67
CA SER A 175 -8.17 -5.06 11.24
C SER A 175 -8.32 -3.75 10.48
N LEU A 176 -8.08 -3.79 9.17
CA LEU A 176 -8.36 -2.66 8.29
C LEU A 176 -9.85 -2.28 8.32
N ALA A 177 -10.74 -3.27 8.41
CA ALA A 177 -12.19 -3.04 8.46
C ALA A 177 -12.63 -2.13 9.62
N GLU A 178 -11.91 -2.14 10.74
CA GLU A 178 -12.27 -1.36 11.94
C GLU A 178 -11.77 0.08 11.89
N VAL A 179 -10.84 0.40 11.00
CA VAL A 179 -10.10 1.66 11.00
C VAL A 179 -10.31 2.44 9.70
N MET A 180 -10.19 1.74 8.57
CA MET A 180 -10.24 2.34 7.26
C MET A 180 -11.68 2.72 6.89
N GLU A 181 -11.81 3.77 6.10
CA GLU A 181 -13.08 4.27 5.59
C GLU A 181 -13.17 4.06 4.08
N LEU A 182 -14.40 4.04 3.54
CA LEU A 182 -14.64 3.80 2.11
C LEU A 182 -13.83 4.76 1.21
N GLY A 183 -13.72 6.03 1.61
CA GLY A 183 -12.98 7.05 0.86
C GLY A 183 -11.47 6.79 0.77
N ASP A 184 -10.89 6.02 1.69
CA ASP A 184 -9.46 5.68 1.64
C ASP A 184 -9.12 4.82 0.40
N PHE A 185 -10.13 4.16 -0.18
CA PHE A 185 -10.03 3.33 -1.37
C PHE A 185 -10.69 3.94 -2.61
N GLU A 186 -11.16 5.19 -2.52
CA GLU A 186 -11.71 5.95 -3.63
C GLU A 186 -10.66 6.15 -4.74
N ALA A 187 -11.07 5.99 -6.00
CA ALA A 187 -10.20 6.15 -7.16
C ALA A 187 -8.92 5.29 -7.08
N THR A 188 -9.04 4.15 -6.41
CA THR A 188 -8.05 3.07 -6.42
C THR A 188 -8.53 1.94 -7.33
N GLU A 189 -7.72 0.91 -7.48
CA GLU A 189 -8.03 -0.23 -8.33
C GLU A 189 -9.26 -1.02 -7.86
N PHE A 190 -9.67 -0.92 -6.58
CA PHE A 190 -10.80 -1.66 -6.02
C PHE A 190 -12.18 -1.16 -6.46
N LYS A 191 -12.32 0.14 -6.78
CA LYS A 191 -13.62 0.76 -7.12
C LYS A 191 -14.75 0.38 -6.15
N ILE A 192 -14.46 0.44 -4.85
CA ILE A 192 -15.41 0.06 -3.79
C ILE A 192 -16.65 0.95 -3.79
N GLU A 193 -16.53 2.16 -4.33
CA GLU A 193 -17.57 3.16 -4.46
C GLU A 193 -18.72 2.73 -5.39
N ASP A 194 -18.48 1.76 -6.27
CA ASP A 194 -19.49 1.24 -7.21
C ASP A 194 -20.34 0.10 -6.64
N PHE A 195 -20.02 -0.39 -5.44
CA PHE A 195 -20.75 -1.50 -4.80
C PHE A 195 -22.10 -1.05 -4.25
N THR A 196 -23.01 -2.01 -4.17
CA THR A 196 -24.29 -1.93 -3.48
C THR A 196 -24.33 -2.89 -2.29
N LEU A 197 -25.34 -2.79 -1.42
CA LEU A 197 -25.53 -3.78 -0.35
C LEU A 197 -26.00 -5.13 -0.91
N GLU A 198 -26.71 -5.13 -2.04
CA GLU A 198 -27.15 -6.34 -2.73
C GLU A 198 -25.95 -7.13 -3.27
N ASP A 199 -24.98 -6.48 -3.91
CA ASP A 199 -23.74 -7.14 -4.37
C ASP A 199 -23.00 -7.83 -3.21
N ILE A 200 -22.91 -7.15 -2.06
CA ILE A 200 -22.26 -7.71 -0.87
C ILE A 200 -23.05 -8.91 -0.32
N ALA A 201 -24.38 -8.83 -0.33
CA ALA A 201 -25.23 -9.91 0.12
C ALA A 201 -25.08 -11.16 -0.76
N ASP A 202 -24.98 -10.98 -2.07
CA ASP A 202 -24.75 -12.07 -3.02
C ASP A 202 -23.38 -12.74 -2.82
N ILE A 203 -22.34 -11.95 -2.53
CA ILE A 203 -20.98 -12.46 -2.28
C ILE A 203 -20.88 -13.18 -0.93
N THR A 204 -21.44 -12.60 0.13
CA THR A 204 -21.19 -13.03 1.51
C THR A 204 -22.29 -13.90 2.10
N GLY A 205 -23.45 -13.96 1.44
CA GLY A 205 -24.64 -14.68 1.91
C GLY A 205 -25.37 -14.00 3.07
N ILE A 206 -25.07 -12.74 3.39
CA ILE A 206 -25.78 -12.01 4.44
C ILE A 206 -27.25 -11.77 4.03
N GLN A 207 -28.16 -11.85 5.00
CA GLN A 207 -29.58 -11.63 4.74
C GLN A 207 -29.97 -10.19 5.09
N LEU A 208 -30.04 -9.32 4.09
CA LEU A 208 -30.33 -7.88 4.27
C LEU A 208 -31.67 -7.62 5.00
N LYS A 209 -32.67 -8.49 4.82
CA LYS A 209 -33.96 -8.44 5.53
C LYS A 209 -33.87 -8.57 7.06
N ASN A 210 -32.76 -9.11 7.57
CA ASN A 210 -32.51 -9.28 9.00
C ASN A 210 -31.74 -8.09 9.60
N LEU A 211 -31.26 -7.18 8.76
CA LEU A 211 -30.52 -6.00 9.18
C LEU A 211 -31.45 -4.83 9.48
N LYS A 212 -30.96 -3.91 10.28
CA LYS A 212 -31.59 -2.64 10.66
C LYS A 212 -30.95 -1.48 9.91
N LEU A 213 -31.63 -0.33 9.86
CA LEU A 213 -31.02 0.90 9.31
C LEU A 213 -29.77 1.30 10.11
N SER A 214 -29.74 1.03 11.43
CA SER A 214 -28.58 1.31 12.28
C SER A 214 -27.32 0.51 11.92
N ASP A 215 -27.47 -0.61 11.21
CA ASP A 215 -26.35 -1.47 10.80
C ASP A 215 -25.57 -0.88 9.61
N PHE A 216 -26.18 0.07 8.88
CA PHE A 216 -25.55 0.79 7.78
C PHE A 216 -25.28 2.24 8.22
N GLU A 217 -24.05 2.47 8.69
CA GLU A 217 -23.69 3.73 9.35
C GLU A 217 -23.87 4.99 8.48
N THR A 218 -23.72 4.87 7.16
CA THR A 218 -23.91 5.96 6.19
C THR A 218 -25.25 6.66 6.35
N LEU A 219 -26.30 5.92 6.75
CA LEU A 219 -27.66 6.44 6.92
C LEU A 219 -27.82 7.45 8.05
N LYS A 220 -26.86 7.52 8.98
CA LYS A 220 -26.94 8.45 10.12
C LYS A 220 -26.99 9.92 9.68
N TRP A 221 -26.34 10.25 8.56
CA TRP A 221 -26.17 11.62 8.08
C TRP A 221 -26.73 11.85 6.67
N GLN A 222 -27.52 10.93 6.14
CA GLN A 222 -28.28 11.19 4.92
C GLN A 222 -29.49 12.05 5.25
N THR A 223 -29.81 13.01 4.38
CA THR A 223 -31.06 13.77 4.42
C THR A 223 -32.11 13.17 3.49
N LEU A 224 -33.33 13.70 3.52
CA LEU A 224 -34.37 13.27 2.58
C LEU A 224 -33.99 13.60 1.12
N ALA A 225 -33.33 14.74 0.90
CA ALA A 225 -32.82 15.13 -0.42
C ALA A 225 -31.68 14.22 -0.89
N ASP A 226 -30.79 13.80 0.01
CA ASP A 226 -29.72 12.85 -0.32
C ASP A 226 -30.31 11.50 -0.79
N PHE A 227 -31.37 11.01 -0.12
CA PHE A 227 -32.05 9.78 -0.56
C PHE A 227 -32.73 9.91 -1.91
N ALA A 228 -33.40 11.04 -2.16
CA ALA A 228 -34.03 11.34 -3.44
C ALA A 228 -33.00 11.34 -4.59
N GLN A 229 -31.80 11.85 -4.33
CA GLN A 229 -30.69 11.82 -5.29
C GLN A 229 -30.08 10.43 -5.45
N ALA A 230 -29.88 9.70 -4.35
CA ALA A 230 -29.14 8.43 -4.35
C ALA A 230 -29.97 7.23 -4.82
N ILE A 231 -31.28 7.26 -4.61
CA ILE A 231 -32.18 6.12 -4.86
C ILE A 231 -33.09 6.44 -6.06
N PRO A 232 -32.98 5.71 -7.18
CA PRO A 232 -33.83 5.95 -8.35
C PRO A 232 -35.32 5.84 -8.02
N LYS A 233 -36.11 6.82 -8.48
CA LYS A 233 -37.58 6.91 -8.28
C LYS A 233 -38.02 7.02 -6.83
N PHE A 234 -37.11 7.36 -5.91
CA PHE A 234 -37.46 7.53 -4.51
C PHE A 234 -38.42 8.71 -4.29
N GLU A 235 -38.29 9.77 -5.08
CA GLU A 235 -39.17 10.93 -5.07
C GLU A 235 -40.64 10.58 -5.38
N ASP A 236 -40.88 9.54 -6.17
CA ASP A 236 -42.23 9.11 -6.59
C ASP A 236 -42.97 8.32 -5.49
N LEU A 237 -42.27 7.93 -4.42
CA LEU A 237 -42.86 7.11 -3.36
C LEU A 237 -43.65 7.96 -2.37
N GLU A 238 -44.82 7.48 -1.98
CA GLU A 238 -45.63 8.10 -0.93
C GLU A 238 -44.94 7.97 0.43
N VAL A 239 -44.84 9.06 1.18
CA VAL A 239 -44.18 9.10 2.50
C VAL A 239 -44.80 8.09 3.47
N GLY A 240 -46.12 7.90 3.45
CA GLY A 240 -46.82 6.96 4.31
C GLY A 240 -46.44 5.49 4.07
N THR A 241 -45.85 5.17 2.93
CA THR A 241 -45.37 3.81 2.60
C THR A 241 -43.96 3.53 3.12
N ILE A 242 -43.26 4.56 3.60
CA ILE A 242 -41.88 4.48 4.08
C ILE A 242 -41.83 4.95 5.54
N PRO A 243 -42.12 4.06 6.52
CA PRO A 243 -42.23 4.42 7.93
C PRO A 243 -41.09 5.28 8.52
N PRO A 244 -39.79 5.00 8.25
CA PRO A 244 -38.72 5.86 8.75
C PRO A 244 -38.77 7.28 8.18
N ILE A 245 -39.21 7.46 6.93
CA ILE A 245 -39.35 8.79 6.31
C ILE A 245 -40.59 9.50 6.83
N GLN A 246 -41.70 8.78 7.04
CA GLN A 246 -42.87 9.31 7.74
C GLN A 246 -42.49 9.88 9.12
N GLU A 247 -41.71 9.13 9.91
CA GLU A 247 -41.21 9.60 11.22
C GLU A 247 -40.34 10.86 11.08
N LEU A 248 -39.43 10.90 10.10
CA LEU A 248 -38.60 12.07 9.82
C LEU A 248 -39.47 13.30 9.54
N VAL A 249 -40.40 13.19 8.59
CA VAL A 249 -41.29 14.29 8.18
C VAL A 249 -42.10 14.79 9.36
N THR A 250 -42.74 13.90 10.12
CA THR A 250 -43.54 14.30 11.28
C THR A 250 -42.71 14.97 12.38
N LYS A 251 -41.49 14.52 12.63
CA LYS A 251 -40.63 15.11 13.67
C LYS A 251 -40.03 16.47 13.29
N VAL A 252 -39.76 16.69 12.01
CA VAL A 252 -39.18 17.94 11.52
C VAL A 252 -40.27 19.00 11.33
N THR A 253 -41.40 18.63 10.71
CA THR A 253 -42.46 19.58 10.32
C THR A 253 -43.58 19.70 11.34
N GLY A 254 -43.77 18.69 12.20
CA GLY A 254 -44.92 18.58 13.10
C GLY A 254 -46.22 18.11 12.42
N LEU A 255 -46.18 17.75 11.13
CA LEU A 255 -47.34 17.36 10.32
C LEU A 255 -47.23 15.93 9.80
N SER A 256 -48.38 15.31 9.49
CA SER A 256 -48.43 14.06 8.73
C SER A 256 -48.65 14.40 7.25
N ALA A 257 -47.86 13.77 6.39
CA ALA A 257 -47.86 13.98 4.94
C ALA A 257 -47.98 12.64 4.19
N ASP A 258 -48.72 11.69 4.77
CA ASP A 258 -48.69 10.28 4.37
C ASP A 258 -49.04 10.05 2.89
N TYR A 259 -49.94 10.87 2.33
CA TYR A 259 -50.41 10.78 0.94
C TYR A 259 -49.57 11.60 -0.04
N GLN A 260 -48.63 12.41 0.43
CA GLN A 260 -47.73 13.14 -0.43
C GLN A 260 -46.55 12.25 -0.81
N THR A 261 -46.07 12.43 -2.03
CA THR A 261 -44.82 11.84 -2.50
C THR A 261 -43.63 12.48 -1.78
N VAL A 262 -42.48 11.78 -1.77
CA VAL A 262 -41.24 12.33 -1.20
C VAL A 262 -40.85 13.64 -1.92
N GLY A 263 -41.02 13.71 -3.24
CA GLY A 263 -40.75 14.93 -4.01
C GLY A 263 -41.63 16.12 -3.58
N GLU A 264 -42.95 15.91 -3.48
CA GLU A 264 -43.88 16.95 -3.03
C GLU A 264 -43.57 17.44 -1.60
N VAL A 265 -43.17 16.52 -0.72
CA VAL A 265 -42.80 16.88 0.65
C VAL A 265 -41.50 17.69 0.70
N LEU A 266 -40.51 17.38 -0.14
CA LEU A 266 -39.29 18.18 -0.25
C LEU A 266 -39.58 19.59 -0.77
N ASP A 267 -40.50 19.73 -1.74
CA ASP A 267 -40.91 21.03 -2.27
C ASP A 267 -41.67 21.88 -1.24
N ASN A 268 -42.56 21.24 -0.47
CA ASN A 268 -43.41 21.93 0.50
C ASN A 268 -42.70 22.26 1.82
N TYR A 269 -41.65 21.50 2.18
CA TYR A 269 -40.92 21.65 3.45
C TYR A 269 -39.40 21.62 3.23
N PRO A 270 -38.79 22.73 2.76
CA PRO A 270 -37.38 22.80 2.40
C PRO A 270 -36.41 22.44 3.54
N GLU A 271 -36.82 22.57 4.80
CA GLU A 271 -36.02 22.17 5.96
C GLU A 271 -35.69 20.67 6.00
N LEU A 272 -36.45 19.83 5.30
CA LEU A 272 -36.19 18.39 5.18
C LEU A 272 -34.97 18.06 4.33
N ALA A 273 -34.57 18.97 3.43
CA ALA A 273 -33.37 18.80 2.61
C ALA A 273 -32.08 18.76 3.45
N GLU A 274 -32.10 19.35 4.64
CA GLU A 274 -30.96 19.45 5.57
C GLU A 274 -31.14 18.56 6.82
N ALA A 275 -32.28 17.87 6.94
CA ALA A 275 -32.62 17.09 8.12
C ALA A 275 -31.98 15.68 8.06
N GLU A 276 -30.85 15.52 8.75
CA GLU A 276 -30.16 14.23 8.87
C GLU A 276 -31.06 13.15 9.52
N LEU A 277 -31.26 12.03 8.83
CA LEU A 277 -32.14 10.94 9.25
C LEU A 277 -31.81 10.45 10.67
N GLY A 278 -30.53 10.23 10.97
CA GLY A 278 -30.08 9.71 12.27
C GLY A 278 -30.31 10.65 13.46
N LYS A 279 -30.58 11.94 13.22
CA LYS A 279 -30.90 12.92 14.27
C LYS A 279 -32.37 12.83 14.70
N TYR A 280 -33.26 12.54 13.77
CA TYR A 280 -34.70 12.55 14.01
C TYR A 280 -35.28 11.14 14.14
N VAL A 281 -34.72 10.15 13.48
CA VAL A 281 -35.25 8.78 13.41
C VAL A 281 -34.39 7.81 14.22
N GLN A 282 -35.04 6.97 15.04
CA GLN A 282 -34.36 5.89 15.75
C GLN A 282 -34.11 4.71 14.79
N LEU A 283 -32.93 4.74 14.13
CA LEU A 283 -32.58 3.82 13.05
C LEU A 283 -32.62 2.32 13.43
N ASP A 284 -32.46 2.00 14.71
CA ASP A 284 -32.48 0.63 15.22
C ASP A 284 -33.89 0.02 15.33
N LYS A 285 -34.95 0.83 15.16
CA LYS A 285 -36.35 0.38 15.13
C LYS A 285 -36.76 -0.21 13.78
N TYR A 286 -36.14 0.25 12.70
CA TYR A 286 -36.55 -0.08 11.34
C TYR A 286 -35.62 -1.09 10.71
N LYS A 287 -36.18 -1.97 9.88
CA LYS A 287 -35.39 -2.86 9.04
C LYS A 287 -34.70 -2.06 7.96
N LEU A 288 -33.55 -2.54 7.49
CA LEU A 288 -32.86 -1.96 6.34
C LEU A 288 -33.80 -1.88 5.13
N THR A 289 -34.57 -2.94 4.90
CA THR A 289 -35.55 -3.05 3.80
C THR A 289 -36.78 -2.14 3.95
N SER A 290 -36.90 -1.38 5.03
CA SER A 290 -38.01 -0.43 5.21
C SER A 290 -37.87 0.83 4.36
N ILE A 291 -36.70 1.08 3.77
CA ILE A 291 -36.47 2.11 2.75
C ILE A 291 -36.34 1.39 1.40
N PRO A 292 -37.34 1.48 0.50
CA PRO A 292 -37.26 0.87 -0.82
C PRO A 292 -36.05 1.40 -1.63
N GLY A 293 -35.39 0.54 -2.40
CA GLY A 293 -34.26 0.92 -3.26
C GLY A 293 -32.90 1.10 -2.58
N ILE A 294 -32.86 1.16 -1.25
CA ILE A 294 -31.62 1.41 -0.49
C ILE A 294 -30.53 0.35 -0.69
N GLN A 295 -30.93 -0.89 -1.03
CA GLN A 295 -30.00 -2.01 -1.20
C GLN A 295 -29.31 -1.97 -2.56
N GLN A 296 -29.92 -1.27 -3.53
CA GLN A 296 -29.51 -1.16 -4.93
C GLN A 296 -28.71 0.11 -5.24
N ALA A 297 -28.78 1.12 -4.39
CA ALA A 297 -28.02 2.36 -4.55
C ALA A 297 -26.51 2.09 -4.39
N GLN A 298 -25.69 2.69 -5.26
CA GLN A 298 -24.24 2.56 -5.16
C GLN A 298 -23.73 3.39 -4.00
N PHE A 299 -22.65 2.96 -3.34
CA PHE A 299 -22.10 3.73 -2.22
C PHE A 299 -21.75 5.16 -2.59
N LYS A 300 -21.21 5.38 -3.79
CA LYS A 300 -20.84 6.71 -4.27
C LYS A 300 -21.99 7.71 -4.36
N ASP A 301 -23.23 7.21 -4.45
CA ASP A 301 -24.41 8.04 -4.63
C ASP A 301 -24.91 8.61 -3.30
N PHE A 302 -24.53 8.01 -2.16
CA PHE A 302 -24.86 8.54 -0.84
C PHE A 302 -23.97 9.72 -0.45
N TYR A 303 -24.56 10.73 0.17
CA TYR A 303 -23.81 11.90 0.61
C TYR A 303 -22.76 11.51 1.67
N ASN A 304 -21.52 11.96 1.47
CA ASN A 304 -20.39 11.69 2.37
C ASN A 304 -20.15 10.20 2.67
N TRP A 305 -20.50 9.29 1.75
CA TRP A 305 -20.20 7.86 1.86
C TRP A 305 -18.72 7.58 2.19
N GLN A 306 -17.82 8.44 1.72
CA GLN A 306 -16.38 8.32 1.93
C GLN A 306 -16.02 8.23 3.42
N ASN A 307 -16.85 8.79 4.32
CA ASN A 307 -16.63 8.84 5.76
C ASN A 307 -17.09 7.59 6.52
N THR A 308 -17.73 6.64 5.85
CA THR A 308 -18.18 5.42 6.50
C THR A 308 -17.03 4.44 6.70
N THR A 309 -16.90 3.93 7.93
CA THR A 309 -15.91 2.91 8.26
C THR A 309 -16.27 1.61 7.56
N ILE A 310 -15.31 0.89 6.97
CA ILE A 310 -15.56 -0.32 6.18
C ILE A 310 -16.37 -1.37 6.96
N GLY A 311 -16.01 -1.63 8.21
CA GLY A 311 -16.71 -2.58 9.08
C GLY A 311 -18.08 -2.10 9.56
N LYS A 312 -18.52 -0.91 9.15
CA LYS A 312 -19.86 -0.34 9.39
C LYS A 312 -20.73 -0.35 8.13
N ILE A 313 -20.26 -1.02 7.07
CA ILE A 313 -21.05 -1.49 5.95
C ILE A 313 -21.32 -2.98 6.17
N PRO A 314 -22.58 -3.42 6.23
CA PRO A 314 -22.90 -4.82 6.45
C PRO A 314 -22.22 -5.75 5.44
N GLY A 315 -21.48 -6.75 5.93
CA GLY A 315 -20.81 -7.77 5.10
C GLY A 315 -19.53 -7.33 4.37
N LEU A 316 -19.30 -6.04 4.15
CA LEU A 316 -18.18 -5.56 3.33
C LEU A 316 -16.81 -6.02 3.84
N ALA A 317 -16.64 -6.10 5.15
CA ALA A 317 -15.39 -6.54 5.78
C ALA A 317 -15.00 -7.97 5.40
N ASP A 318 -15.98 -8.80 5.03
CA ASP A 318 -15.82 -10.21 4.71
C ASP A 318 -15.73 -10.47 3.18
N VAL A 319 -15.90 -9.45 2.34
CA VAL A 319 -15.74 -9.55 0.88
C VAL A 319 -14.28 -9.86 0.52
N PRO A 320 -13.99 -10.98 -0.16
CA PRO A 320 -12.68 -11.25 -0.71
C PRO A 320 -12.28 -10.20 -1.74
N PHE A 321 -11.01 -9.80 -1.76
CA PHE A 321 -10.54 -8.71 -2.60
C PHE A 321 -10.66 -9.00 -4.09
N ASP A 322 -10.72 -10.27 -4.50
CA ASP A 322 -10.95 -10.66 -5.89
C ASP A 322 -12.39 -10.53 -6.38
N GLN A 323 -13.33 -10.21 -5.50
CA GLN A 323 -14.72 -9.92 -5.86
C GLN A 323 -14.94 -8.44 -6.21
N PHE A 324 -13.95 -7.56 -5.97
CA PHE A 324 -14.03 -6.17 -6.41
C PHE A 324 -13.94 -6.07 -7.94
N SER A 325 -14.58 -5.05 -8.53
CA SER A 325 -14.73 -4.90 -9.98
C SER A 325 -13.40 -4.76 -10.73
N SER A 326 -12.34 -4.41 -10.02
CA SER A 326 -10.98 -4.45 -10.50
C SER A 326 -10.03 -4.83 -9.37
N LEU A 327 -8.94 -5.48 -9.74
CA LEU A 327 -7.92 -5.97 -8.82
C LEU A 327 -6.62 -5.16 -8.97
N PRO A 328 -5.86 -4.97 -7.87
CA PRO A 328 -4.49 -4.52 -7.96
C PRO A 328 -3.63 -5.66 -8.55
N ILE A 329 -3.62 -5.75 -9.88
CA ILE A 329 -2.81 -6.73 -10.62
C ILE A 329 -1.34 -6.34 -10.46
N PRO A 330 -0.46 -7.28 -10.07
CA PRO A 330 0.97 -7.02 -9.99
C PRO A 330 1.52 -6.53 -11.33
N ASP A 331 2.23 -5.41 -11.29
CA ASP A 331 2.94 -4.89 -12.45
C ASP A 331 4.25 -5.65 -12.66
N MET A 332 4.17 -6.66 -13.54
CA MET A 332 5.27 -7.55 -13.89
C MET A 332 6.26 -6.94 -14.90
N SER A 333 6.12 -5.66 -15.27
CA SER A 333 7.00 -5.01 -16.25
C SER A 333 8.47 -5.01 -15.82
N PHE A 334 8.71 -4.95 -14.51
CA PHE A 334 10.05 -4.99 -13.95
C PHE A 334 10.13 -5.93 -12.76
N ILE A 335 10.93 -6.97 -12.94
CA ILE A 335 11.20 -8.01 -11.96
C ILE A 335 12.70 -8.02 -11.70
N GLY A 336 13.06 -8.10 -10.43
CA GLY A 336 14.44 -8.31 -10.00
C GLY A 336 14.53 -9.47 -9.02
N LYS A 337 15.72 -9.65 -8.45
CA LYS A 337 15.96 -10.53 -7.31
C LYS A 337 16.55 -9.72 -6.18
N VAL A 338 16.21 -10.10 -4.96
CA VAL A 338 16.88 -9.56 -3.77
C VAL A 338 18.34 -10.05 -3.79
N ASP A 339 19.30 -9.15 -3.90
CA ASP A 339 20.73 -9.52 -3.95
C ASP A 339 21.38 -9.37 -2.56
N LEU A 340 21.48 -8.13 -2.07
CA LEU A 340 22.13 -7.81 -0.81
C LEU A 340 21.23 -6.97 0.10
N PRO A 341 20.66 -7.57 1.16
CA PRO A 341 20.05 -6.84 2.26
C PRO A 341 21.14 -6.20 3.13
N LEU A 342 21.18 -4.86 3.18
CA LEU A 342 22.19 -4.10 3.93
C LEU A 342 21.51 -3.16 4.92
N GLY A 343 21.95 -3.18 6.18
CA GLY A 343 21.31 -2.44 7.26
C GLY A 343 21.57 -0.93 7.25
N SER A 344 20.99 -0.21 8.21
CA SER A 344 21.03 1.25 8.34
C SER A 344 22.41 1.83 8.74
N LEU A 345 23.50 1.07 8.62
CA LEU A 345 24.86 1.60 8.71
C LEU A 345 25.36 2.14 7.36
N GLU A 346 24.67 1.80 6.27
CA GLU A 346 25.00 2.25 4.93
C GLU A 346 24.69 3.75 4.72
N GLY A 347 25.32 4.36 3.71
CA GLY A 347 25.13 5.75 3.31
C GLY A 347 25.46 5.97 1.83
N GLY A 348 25.22 7.18 1.32
CA GLY A 348 25.61 7.63 -0.02
C GLY A 348 25.01 6.82 -1.19
N ARG A 349 23.76 6.36 -1.05
CA ARG A 349 23.06 5.52 -2.02
C ARG A 349 22.30 6.38 -3.04
N TRP A 350 22.89 6.59 -4.21
CA TRP A 350 22.35 7.42 -5.28
C TRP A 350 21.54 6.64 -6.33
N LYS A 351 21.77 5.33 -6.50
CA LYS A 351 21.09 4.47 -7.49
C LYS A 351 19.77 3.92 -6.91
N SER A 352 19.06 4.77 -6.17
CA SER A 352 17.81 4.45 -5.52
C SER A 352 16.68 4.32 -6.54
N ILE A 353 15.85 3.29 -6.38
CA ILE A 353 14.58 3.10 -7.08
C ILE A 353 13.41 3.24 -6.11
N SER A 354 13.56 4.01 -5.05
CA SER A 354 12.51 4.23 -4.07
C SER A 354 12.11 5.71 -4.00
N GLY A 355 10.84 5.96 -3.68
CA GLY A 355 10.38 7.32 -3.39
C GLY A 355 8.87 7.42 -3.26
N SER A 356 8.30 8.42 -3.92
CA SER A 356 6.87 8.72 -3.92
C SER A 356 6.40 9.32 -5.25
N TYR A 357 5.10 9.49 -5.41
CA TYR A 357 4.55 10.24 -6.53
C TYR A 357 4.94 11.72 -6.52
N GLN A 358 5.25 12.31 -5.35
CA GLN A 358 5.60 13.73 -5.22
C GLN A 358 7.09 14.01 -5.48
N ASP A 359 7.98 13.21 -4.89
CA ASP A 359 9.43 13.40 -5.06
C ASP A 359 9.99 12.59 -6.25
N GLY A 360 9.17 11.75 -6.88
CA GLY A 360 9.62 10.73 -7.84
C GLY A 360 10.15 9.47 -7.13
N PHE A 361 10.45 8.43 -7.91
CA PHE A 361 10.88 7.11 -7.39
C PHE A 361 12.39 6.91 -7.39
N ASN A 362 13.17 7.99 -7.43
CA ASN A 362 14.64 7.98 -7.57
C ASN A 362 15.32 8.78 -6.46
N VAL A 363 14.73 8.83 -5.26
CA VAL A 363 15.23 9.67 -4.18
C VAL A 363 16.50 9.05 -3.58
N SER A 364 17.62 9.74 -3.67
CA SER A 364 18.90 9.30 -3.09
C SER A 364 18.83 9.25 -1.56
N CYS A 365 19.65 8.40 -0.95
CA CYS A 365 19.78 8.31 0.50
C CYS A 365 21.21 8.62 0.93
N GLU A 366 21.38 9.59 1.83
CA GLU A 366 22.72 10.05 2.25
C GLU A 366 23.25 9.29 3.47
N LYS A 367 22.40 9.00 4.46
CA LYS A 367 22.78 8.38 5.73
C LYS A 367 21.69 7.42 6.19
N LYS A 368 22.10 6.41 6.95
CA LYS A 368 21.22 5.38 7.51
C LYS A 368 20.41 4.63 6.45
N CYS A 369 21.04 4.28 5.35
CA CYS A 369 20.35 3.75 4.19
C CYS A 369 20.15 2.25 4.31
N GLY A 370 19.26 1.78 5.20
CA GLY A 370 18.84 0.38 5.15
C GLY A 370 18.19 0.09 3.80
N HIS A 371 18.60 -0.94 3.09
CA HIS A 371 18.10 -1.23 1.73
C HIS A 371 18.32 -2.68 1.31
N ILE A 372 17.76 -3.02 0.15
CA ILE A 372 18.28 -4.13 -0.66
C ILE A 372 18.98 -3.56 -1.90
N GLU A 373 20.06 -4.22 -2.33
CA GLU A 373 20.48 -4.17 -3.72
C GLU A 373 19.67 -5.19 -4.53
N VAL A 374 19.35 -4.83 -5.77
CA VAL A 374 18.56 -5.65 -6.69
C VAL A 374 19.46 -6.19 -7.79
N SER A 375 19.34 -7.47 -8.11
CA SER A 375 19.94 -8.10 -9.29
C SER A 375 18.88 -8.49 -10.32
N GLY A 376 19.28 -8.81 -11.55
CA GLY A 376 18.35 -9.20 -12.60
C GLY A 376 18.87 -8.76 -13.97
N SER A 377 18.04 -8.07 -14.74
CA SER A 377 18.48 -7.45 -16.00
C SER A 377 19.56 -6.39 -15.76
N ASP A 378 20.33 -6.07 -16.80
CA ASP A 378 21.39 -5.04 -16.74
C ASP A 378 20.83 -3.67 -16.29
N ILE A 379 19.56 -3.41 -16.57
CA ILE A 379 18.87 -2.17 -16.19
C ILE A 379 18.77 -2.07 -14.66
N VAL A 380 18.32 -3.15 -14.00
CA VAL A 380 17.98 -3.12 -12.56
C VAL A 380 19.13 -3.53 -11.65
N THR A 381 20.16 -4.17 -12.20
CA THR A 381 21.29 -4.68 -11.42
C THR A 381 22.03 -3.57 -10.69
N GLY A 382 22.25 -3.77 -9.39
CA GLY A 382 22.88 -2.81 -8.47
C GLY A 382 21.99 -1.60 -8.11
N SER A 383 20.74 -1.54 -8.59
CA SER A 383 19.78 -0.55 -8.10
C SER A 383 19.40 -0.86 -6.66
N GLN A 384 19.04 0.18 -5.90
CA GLN A 384 18.78 0.03 -4.48
C GLN A 384 17.34 0.40 -4.14
N TRP A 385 16.64 -0.48 -3.42
CA TRP A 385 15.32 -0.16 -2.86
C TRP A 385 15.49 0.13 -1.38
N MET A 386 15.33 1.41 -1.00
CA MET A 386 15.52 1.88 0.37
C MET A 386 14.39 1.44 1.30
N SER A 387 14.74 1.24 2.57
CA SER A 387 13.81 1.04 3.66
C SER A 387 13.06 2.33 3.97
N GLY A 388 11.73 2.24 4.00
CA GLY A 388 10.87 3.34 4.43
C GLY A 388 10.89 3.58 5.94
N LYS A 389 11.53 2.70 6.71
CA LYS A 389 11.78 2.90 8.14
C LYS A 389 12.85 3.96 8.36
N ASP A 390 13.85 4.00 7.49
CA ASP A 390 14.98 4.93 7.58
C ASP A 390 14.80 6.21 6.75
N GLN A 391 14.06 6.15 5.64
CA GLN A 391 13.88 7.28 4.74
C GLN A 391 12.41 7.67 4.57
N LYS A 392 12.12 8.95 4.79
CA LYS A 392 10.82 9.59 4.52
C LYS A 392 10.92 10.57 3.36
N VAL A 393 9.91 10.57 2.50
CA VAL A 393 9.79 11.41 1.29
C VAL A 393 8.51 12.22 1.35
N LYS A 394 8.40 13.31 0.58
CA LYS A 394 7.15 14.07 0.47
C LYS A 394 6.07 13.19 -0.15
N GLY A 395 4.82 13.38 0.26
CA GLY A 395 3.68 12.63 -0.26
C GLY A 395 2.40 13.44 -0.15
N GLY A 396 1.29 12.85 -0.62
CA GLY A 396 -0.02 13.48 -0.59
C GLY A 396 -0.16 14.73 -1.47
N PHE A 397 -1.36 15.31 -1.48
CA PHE A 397 -1.70 16.57 -2.15
C PHE A 397 -3.02 17.13 -1.57
N GLY A 398 -3.33 18.38 -1.87
CA GLY A 398 -4.52 19.05 -1.34
C GLY A 398 -4.41 19.34 0.16
N ILE A 399 -5.55 19.53 0.81
CA ILE A 399 -5.62 19.85 2.26
C ILE A 399 -5.09 18.66 3.08
N LEU A 400 -5.44 17.43 2.70
CA LEU A 400 -4.98 16.20 3.36
C LEU A 400 -3.48 15.93 3.12
N GLY A 401 -2.87 16.55 2.11
CA GLY A 401 -1.45 16.40 1.80
C GLY A 401 -0.51 16.87 2.92
N LYS A 402 -1.01 17.62 3.91
CA LYS A 402 -0.24 18.05 5.09
C LYS A 402 -0.25 17.04 6.24
N LEU A 403 -1.12 16.03 6.19
CA LEU A 403 -1.18 15.00 7.22
C LEU A 403 0.16 14.25 7.32
N ASN A 404 0.49 13.81 8.53
CA ASN A 404 1.80 13.21 8.82
C ASN A 404 3.00 14.09 8.39
N GLY A 405 2.87 15.41 8.54
CA GLY A 405 3.88 16.39 8.12
C GLY A 405 4.13 16.45 6.61
N GLY A 406 3.17 15.94 5.81
CA GLY A 406 3.31 15.80 4.36
C GLY A 406 4.38 14.79 3.94
N LYS A 407 4.67 13.81 4.80
CA LYS A 407 5.70 12.79 4.59
C LYS A 407 5.11 11.39 4.60
N GLU A 408 5.74 10.51 3.83
CA GLU A 408 5.48 9.07 3.79
C GLU A 408 6.80 8.29 3.80
N PRO A 409 6.83 7.03 4.27
CA PRO A 409 7.92 6.11 3.96
C PRO A 409 8.21 6.05 2.45
N THR A 410 9.49 6.05 2.10
CA THR A 410 9.91 5.74 0.73
C THR A 410 9.51 4.31 0.35
N GLY A 411 9.16 4.07 -0.91
CA GLY A 411 8.75 2.74 -1.39
C GLY A 411 8.35 2.75 -2.85
N ARG A 412 7.57 1.73 -3.26
CA ARG A 412 7.09 1.55 -4.64
C ARG A 412 5.62 1.07 -4.66
N HIS A 413 5.01 1.07 -5.85
CA HIS A 413 3.60 0.70 -6.06
C HIS A 413 3.44 -0.45 -7.08
N PRO A 414 4.05 -1.62 -6.84
CA PRO A 414 3.93 -2.75 -7.77
C PRO A 414 2.50 -3.32 -7.87
N PHE A 415 1.61 -2.96 -6.95
CA PHE A 415 0.22 -3.40 -6.91
C PHE A 415 -0.75 -2.21 -7.03
N GLY A 416 -0.42 -1.20 -7.83
CA GLY A 416 -1.29 -0.04 -8.02
C GLY A 416 -1.30 0.96 -6.86
N LYS A 417 -2.30 1.84 -6.86
CA LYS A 417 -2.41 3.01 -5.98
C LYS A 417 -3.19 2.74 -4.68
N SER A 418 -3.81 1.57 -4.52
CA SER A 418 -4.50 1.24 -3.27
C SER A 418 -3.59 1.29 -2.04
N PHE A 419 -2.32 0.89 -2.20
CA PHE A 419 -1.32 0.96 -1.13
C PHE A 419 0.09 1.08 -1.70
N LYS A 420 1.01 1.58 -0.88
CA LYS A 420 2.44 1.57 -1.15
C LYS A 420 3.08 0.33 -0.52
N GLN A 421 3.89 -0.40 -1.27
CA GLN A 421 4.80 -1.41 -0.72
C GLN A 421 6.11 -0.76 -0.29
N VAL A 422 6.51 -1.05 0.95
CA VAL A 422 7.67 -0.47 1.61
C VAL A 422 8.54 -1.58 2.18
N ILE A 423 9.84 -1.57 1.92
CA ILE A 423 10.80 -2.38 2.69
C ILE A 423 10.82 -1.83 4.11
N TRP A 424 10.49 -2.68 5.08
CA TRP A 424 10.26 -2.25 6.45
C TRP A 424 11.41 -2.65 7.36
N ASP A 425 11.69 -3.95 7.48
CA ASP A 425 12.84 -4.44 8.24
C ASP A 425 13.88 -5.07 7.31
N VAL A 426 15.15 -4.74 7.56
CA VAL A 426 16.30 -5.34 6.89
C VAL A 426 17.12 -6.12 7.90
N LYS A 427 17.24 -7.44 7.69
CA LYS A 427 17.99 -8.35 8.53
C LYS A 427 19.20 -8.87 7.76
N GLU A 428 20.25 -8.04 7.73
CA GLU A 428 21.49 -8.31 6.99
C GLU A 428 22.12 -9.66 7.33
N ALA A 429 22.20 -10.02 8.63
CA ALA A 429 22.80 -11.28 9.06
C ALA A 429 22.03 -12.53 8.58
N ASP A 430 20.73 -12.39 8.33
CA ASP A 430 19.87 -13.48 7.87
C ASP A 430 19.67 -13.44 6.34
N GLY A 431 20.28 -12.46 5.66
CA GLY A 431 20.05 -12.19 4.24
C GLY A 431 18.57 -12.05 3.92
N SER A 432 17.79 -11.34 4.76
CA SER A 432 16.34 -11.26 4.60
C SER A 432 15.76 -9.87 4.85
N ILE A 433 14.59 -9.62 4.28
CA ILE A 433 13.79 -8.41 4.49
C ILE A 433 12.33 -8.75 4.75
N THR A 434 11.63 -7.83 5.39
CA THR A 434 10.17 -7.78 5.40
C THR A 434 9.69 -6.56 4.63
N THR A 435 8.52 -6.67 4.01
CA THR A 435 7.81 -5.53 3.44
C THR A 435 6.50 -5.30 4.17
N ALA A 436 6.03 -4.06 4.17
CA ALA A 436 4.75 -3.66 4.69
C ALA A 436 3.96 -2.86 3.64
N MET A 437 2.64 -2.89 3.77
CA MET A 437 1.73 -1.99 3.07
C MET A 437 1.52 -0.73 3.90
N PHE A 438 1.49 0.40 3.21
CA PHE A 438 1.02 1.68 3.75
C PHE A 438 -0.11 2.21 2.89
N PHE A 439 -1.21 2.59 3.54
CA PHE A 439 -2.39 3.18 2.93
C PHE A 439 -2.39 4.70 3.13
N ARG A 440 -3.25 5.39 2.39
CA ARG A 440 -3.47 6.83 2.49
C ARG A 440 -4.96 7.10 2.69
N ILE A 441 -5.26 8.33 3.10
CA ILE A 441 -6.61 8.84 3.21
C ILE A 441 -6.91 9.65 1.96
N CYS A 442 -8.03 9.39 1.31
CA CYS A 442 -8.54 10.21 0.21
C CYS A 442 -9.97 10.64 0.53
N LYS A 443 -10.29 11.88 0.17
CA LYS A 443 -11.64 12.44 0.25
C LYS A 443 -11.83 13.33 -0.97
N ARG A 444 -12.24 12.73 -2.08
CA ARG A 444 -12.38 13.38 -3.38
C ARG A 444 -13.84 13.27 -3.84
N GLY A 445 -14.17 13.98 -4.92
CA GLY A 445 -15.46 13.83 -5.61
C GLY A 445 -16.72 14.34 -4.88
N GLY A 446 -16.66 14.75 -3.62
CA GLY A 446 -17.76 15.41 -2.90
C GLY A 446 -17.83 16.93 -3.12
N PHE A 447 -18.67 17.63 -2.34
CA PHE A 447 -18.78 19.10 -2.35
C PHE A 447 -17.44 19.81 -2.10
N VAL A 448 -16.52 19.17 -1.38
CA VAL A 448 -15.14 19.63 -1.17
C VAL A 448 -14.16 18.49 -1.48
N ASP A 449 -13.29 18.68 -2.47
CA ASP A 449 -12.13 17.80 -2.70
C ASP A 449 -11.01 18.19 -1.71
N LEU A 450 -10.74 17.32 -0.73
CA LEU A 450 -9.68 17.54 0.27
C LEU A 450 -8.32 16.99 -0.20
N GLY A 451 -8.28 16.33 -1.35
CA GLY A 451 -7.13 15.63 -1.90
C GLY A 451 -6.88 14.28 -1.24
N CYS A 452 -5.61 13.90 -1.18
CA CYS A 452 -5.17 12.67 -0.52
C CYS A 452 -3.97 12.94 0.37
N SER A 453 -3.90 12.21 1.48
CA SER A 453 -2.75 12.22 2.35
C SER A 453 -1.53 11.50 1.74
N PRO A 454 -0.35 11.63 2.35
CA PRO A 454 0.74 10.68 2.14
C PRO A 454 0.31 9.25 2.53
N TYR A 455 0.99 8.22 2.02
CA TYR A 455 0.84 6.82 2.43
C TYR A 455 1.50 6.57 3.78
N PHE A 456 0.80 6.81 4.88
CA PHE A 456 1.33 6.64 6.23
C PHE A 456 0.49 5.75 7.14
N ILE A 457 -0.72 5.34 6.73
CA ILE A 457 -1.56 4.45 7.53
C ILE A 457 -1.02 3.03 7.39
N GLY A 458 -0.51 2.47 8.49
CA GLY A 458 0.21 1.21 8.49
C GLY A 458 1.18 1.15 9.68
N PRO A 459 2.17 0.26 9.63
CA PRO A 459 2.39 -0.77 8.60
C PRO A 459 1.34 -1.88 8.68
N VAL A 460 0.96 -2.48 7.55
CA VAL A 460 0.36 -3.82 7.51
C VAL A 460 1.40 -4.81 6.99
N PRO A 461 1.79 -5.85 7.75
CA PRO A 461 2.78 -6.83 7.30
C PRO A 461 2.37 -7.46 5.97
N PHE A 462 3.31 -7.58 5.03
CA PHE A 462 2.99 -8.04 3.68
C PHE A 462 3.76 -9.29 3.26
N PHE A 463 5.02 -9.15 2.85
CA PHE A 463 5.84 -10.26 2.38
C PHE A 463 7.17 -10.32 3.12
N THR A 464 7.73 -11.53 3.18
CA THR A 464 9.10 -11.78 3.59
C THR A 464 9.89 -12.29 2.40
N TYR A 465 11.06 -11.70 2.17
CA TYR A 465 12.00 -12.09 1.13
C TYR A 465 13.35 -12.44 1.73
N LYS A 466 14.08 -13.33 1.07
CA LYS A 466 15.50 -13.62 1.30
C LYS A 466 16.32 -13.29 0.06
N GLU A 467 17.64 -13.26 0.21
CA GLU A 467 18.58 -13.26 -0.92
C GLU A 467 18.15 -14.30 -1.97
N MET A 468 18.27 -13.91 -3.25
CA MET A 468 17.85 -14.62 -4.46
C MET A 468 16.34 -14.75 -4.72
N ASP A 469 15.47 -14.38 -3.76
CA ASP A 469 14.03 -14.38 -3.99
C ASP A 469 13.66 -13.34 -5.06
N THR A 470 12.72 -13.71 -5.93
CA THR A 470 12.21 -12.83 -6.97
C THR A 470 11.33 -11.74 -6.37
N ILE A 471 11.52 -10.48 -6.76
CA ILE A 471 10.78 -9.33 -6.27
C ILE A 471 10.23 -8.48 -7.41
N ILE A 472 8.97 -8.08 -7.30
CA ILE A 472 8.28 -7.23 -8.27
C ILE A 472 8.58 -5.77 -7.93
N LEU A 473 9.10 -5.03 -8.90
CA LEU A 473 9.46 -3.62 -8.71
C LEU A 473 8.31 -2.71 -9.15
N GLY A 474 7.57 -3.09 -10.18
CA GLY A 474 6.48 -2.29 -10.76
C GLY A 474 6.94 -0.98 -11.43
N THR A 475 6.00 -0.25 -12.02
CA THR A 475 6.23 1.02 -12.72
C THR A 475 5.84 2.26 -11.91
N PRO A 476 6.34 3.45 -12.29
CA PRO A 476 7.44 3.67 -13.23
C PRO A 476 8.78 3.19 -12.65
N LEU A 477 9.58 2.49 -13.46
CA LEU A 477 10.98 2.18 -13.12
C LEU A 477 11.90 2.96 -14.05
N LYS A 478 12.58 3.95 -13.47
CA LYS A 478 13.70 4.64 -14.12
C LYS A 478 14.89 4.48 -13.19
N VAL A 479 15.90 3.73 -13.60
CA VAL A 479 17.09 3.58 -12.76
C VAL A 479 17.97 4.83 -12.91
N PRO A 480 18.38 5.50 -11.81
CA PRO A 480 19.28 6.65 -11.89
C PRO A 480 20.57 6.29 -12.63
N GLN A 481 21.05 7.21 -13.47
CA GLN A 481 22.39 7.12 -14.03
C GLN A 481 23.37 7.77 -13.07
N LYS A 482 24.63 7.31 -13.11
CA LYS A 482 25.67 7.85 -12.23
C LYS A 482 25.81 9.36 -12.46
N PRO A 483 25.73 10.19 -11.41
CA PRO A 483 26.09 11.60 -11.53
C PRO A 483 27.51 11.71 -12.08
N LEU A 484 27.69 12.49 -13.14
CA LEU A 484 29.00 12.75 -13.76
C LEU A 484 29.93 13.47 -12.79
#